data_AF-A0A1M4XNR5-F1
#
_entry.id   AF-A0A1M4XNR5-F1
#
_cell.length_a   1.000
_cell.length_b   1.000
_cell.length_c   1.000
_cell.angle_alpha   90.00
_cell.angle_beta   90.00
_cell.angle_gamma   90.00
#
_symmetry.space_group_name_H-M   'P 1'
#
loop_
_entity.id
_entity.type
_entity.pdbx_description
1 polymer ?
#
loop_
_entity_poly.entity_id
_entity_poly.type
_entity_poly.pdbx_seq_one_letter_code
_entity_poly.pdbx_strand_id
1 'polypeptide(L)'
;MGLTVTIATDRDGLAGLYRRQKTYKVFEPLTIEGYPATVVAAARDQRPEGVCDVEFAVTDKLSISVQTSLQTADRAANPCGPTKTAATEVLKTLKAAN
;
A
#
# COMPACT_ATOMS: atom_id res chain seq x y z
N MET A 1 12.77 8.01 8.39
CA MET A 1 11.63 7.33 7.76
C MET A 1 12.06 6.91 6.37
N GLY A 2 11.87 5.64 6.02
CA GLY A 2 12.00 5.16 4.64
C GLY A 2 10.66 5.21 3.92
N LEU A 3 10.68 5.57 2.64
CA LEU A 3 9.53 5.50 1.73
C LEU A 3 9.98 4.74 0.48
N THR A 4 9.17 3.80 0.03
CA THR A 4 9.38 3.07 -1.22
C THR A 4 8.07 3.04 -1.99
N VAL A 5 8.14 3.37 -3.27
CA VAL A 5 7.02 3.27 -4.20
C VAL A 5 7.41 2.27 -5.28
N THR A 6 6.67 1.17 -5.36
CA THR A 6 6.86 0.13 -6.36
C THR A 6 5.76 0.24 -7.40
N ILE A 7 6.14 0.40 -8.66
CA ILE A 7 5.24 0.35 -9.81
C ILE A 7 5.39 -1.04 -10.43
N ALA A 8 4.32 -1.84 -10.38
CA ALA A 8 4.35 -3.23 -10.81
C ALA A 8 3.37 -3.46 -11.96
N THR A 9 3.92 -3.77 -13.13
CA THR A 9 3.16 -3.99 -14.38
C THR A 9 2.78 -5.45 -14.62
N ASP A 10 3.10 -6.33 -13.68
CA ASP A 10 2.95 -7.79 -13.73
C ASP A 10 1.97 -8.33 -12.67
N ARG A 11 1.28 -7.45 -11.93
CA ARG A 11 0.42 -7.82 -10.79
C ARG A 11 -1.08 -7.91 -11.12
N ASP A 12 -1.46 -7.78 -12.38
CA ASP A 12 -2.85 -7.87 -12.88
C ASP A 12 -3.86 -6.99 -12.11
N GLY A 13 -3.43 -5.79 -11.70
CA GLY A 13 -4.28 -4.80 -11.06
C GLY A 13 -5.01 -5.30 -9.81
N LEU A 14 -6.27 -4.88 -9.67
CA LEU A 14 -7.07 -5.15 -8.48
C LEU A 14 -7.43 -6.63 -8.38
N ALA A 15 -7.74 -7.25 -9.51
CA ALA A 15 -8.06 -8.67 -9.56
C ALA A 15 -6.87 -9.53 -9.11
N GLY A 16 -5.65 -9.20 -9.53
CA GLY A 16 -4.45 -9.89 -9.09
C GLY A 16 -4.09 -9.66 -7.62
N LEU A 17 -4.38 -8.46 -7.08
CA LEU A 17 -4.28 -8.20 -5.64
C LEU A 17 -5.24 -9.10 -4.84
N TYR A 18 -6.51 -9.18 -5.23
CA TYR A 18 -7.50 -10.02 -4.55
C TYR A 18 -7.26 -11.53 -4.74
N ARG A 19 -6.71 -11.97 -5.88
CA ARG A 19 -6.27 -13.37 -6.04
C ARG A 19 -5.21 -13.77 -5.01
N ARG A 20 -4.32 -12.85 -4.65
CA ARG A 20 -3.27 -13.04 -3.65
C ARG A 20 -3.73 -12.83 -2.21
N GLN A 21 -4.99 -12.45 -1.96
CA GLN A 21 -5.49 -12.13 -0.62
C GLN A 21 -5.11 -13.18 0.44
N LYS A 22 -5.26 -14.47 0.10
CA LYS A 22 -4.98 -15.59 1.03
C LYS A 22 -3.50 -15.80 1.31
N THR A 23 -2.60 -15.22 0.53
CA THR A 23 -1.15 -15.32 0.75
C THR A 23 -0.63 -14.22 1.68
N TYR A 24 -1.45 -13.23 2.01
CA TYR A 24 -1.08 -12.17 2.93
C TYR A 24 -1.49 -12.51 4.36
N LYS A 25 -0.59 -12.24 5.31
CA LYS A 25 -0.89 -12.26 6.74
C LYS A 25 -1.84 -11.13 7.14
N VAL A 26 -1.70 -9.97 6.51
CA VAL A 26 -2.59 -8.82 6.66
C VAL A 26 -3.14 -8.46 5.30
N PHE A 27 -4.46 -8.40 5.18
CA PHE A 27 -5.15 -7.89 4.00
C PHE A 27 -6.37 -7.11 4.48
N GLU A 28 -6.20 -5.79 4.59
CA GLU A 28 -7.23 -4.89 5.10
C GLU A 28 -7.63 -3.92 3.98
N PRO A 29 -8.78 -4.17 3.30
CA PRO A 29 -9.29 -3.27 2.28
C PRO A 29 -9.53 -1.88 2.84
N LEU A 30 -9.20 -0.87 2.04
CA LEU A 30 -9.52 0.52 2.31
C LEU A 30 -9.79 1.25 1.00
N THR A 31 -10.14 2.52 1.14
CA THR A 31 -10.32 3.43 0.01
C THR A 31 -9.36 4.59 0.16
N ILE A 32 -8.69 4.96 -0.93
CA ILE A 32 -7.84 6.15 -1.01
C ILE A 32 -8.32 6.98 -2.21
N GLU A 33 -8.73 8.22 -1.99
CA GLU A 33 -9.23 9.11 -3.06
C GLU A 33 -10.36 8.48 -3.92
N GLY A 34 -11.19 7.63 -3.31
CA GLY A 34 -12.26 6.89 -3.99
C GLY A 34 -11.82 5.59 -4.69
N TYR A 35 -10.53 5.24 -4.68
CA TYR A 35 -10.00 4.05 -5.36
C TYR A 35 -9.81 2.89 -4.36
N PRO A 36 -10.13 1.64 -4.78
CA PRO A 36 -9.84 0.46 -3.98
C PRO A 36 -8.35 0.32 -3.71
N ALA A 37 -8.00 0.22 -2.44
CA ALA A 37 -6.65 0.00 -1.95
C ALA A 37 -6.68 -1.07 -0.85
N THR A 38 -5.51 -1.57 -0.44
CA THR A 38 -5.41 -2.58 0.61
C THR A 38 -4.13 -2.40 1.38
N VAL A 39 -4.21 -2.37 2.72
CA VAL A 39 -3.03 -2.56 3.56
C VAL A 39 -2.65 -4.03 3.49
N VAL A 40 -1.43 -4.30 3.06
CA VAL A 40 -0.93 -5.66 2.86
C VAL A 40 0.31 -5.94 3.70
N ALA A 41 0.41 -7.16 4.22
CA ALA A 41 1.66 -7.69 4.78
C ALA A 41 1.77 -9.17 4.45
N ALA A 42 2.86 -9.58 3.79
CA ALA A 42 3.00 -10.93 3.24
C ALA A 42 3.29 -11.98 4.34
N ALA A 43 4.54 -12.10 4.78
CA ALA A 43 4.97 -13.19 5.65
C ALA A 43 4.51 -13.04 7.12
N ARG A 44 4.49 -11.80 7.63
CA ARG A 44 4.08 -11.47 9.00
C ARG A 44 3.57 -10.04 9.07
N ASP A 45 2.79 -9.73 10.10
CA ASP A 45 2.41 -8.35 10.40
C ASP A 45 3.66 -7.60 10.90
N GLN A 46 4.12 -6.60 10.15
CA GLN A 46 5.30 -5.78 10.48
C GLN A 46 4.92 -4.37 10.96
N ARG A 47 3.62 -4.11 11.13
CA ARG A 47 3.11 -2.82 11.63
C ARG A 47 3.60 -2.51 13.04
N PRO A 48 3.73 -3.47 13.98
CA PRO A 48 4.34 -3.19 15.29
C PRO A 48 5.78 -2.67 15.20
N GLU A 49 6.53 -3.04 14.15
CA GLU A 49 7.89 -2.55 13.88
C GLU A 49 7.92 -1.25 13.07
N GLY A 50 6.76 -0.66 12.78
CA GLY A 50 6.64 0.59 12.03
C GLY A 50 6.71 0.41 10.51
N VAL A 51 6.51 -0.80 9.98
CA VAL A 51 6.45 -1.05 8.53
C VAL A 51 5.00 -1.19 8.10
N CYS A 52 4.61 -0.43 7.08
CA CYS A 52 3.28 -0.56 6.49
C CYS A 52 3.32 -0.39 4.97
N ASP A 53 2.63 -1.27 4.27
CA ASP A 53 2.51 -1.31 2.82
C ASP A 53 1.04 -1.17 2.42
N VAL A 54 0.78 -0.28 1.46
CA VAL A 54 -0.52 -0.05 0.86
C VAL A 54 -0.40 -0.33 -0.63
N GLU A 55 -1.13 -1.33 -1.12
CA GLU A 55 -1.21 -1.66 -2.54
C GLU A 55 -2.55 -1.20 -3.11
N PHE A 56 -2.52 -0.55 -4.28
CA PHE A 56 -3.69 -0.14 -5.03
C PHE A 56 -3.47 -0.35 -6.53
N ALA A 57 -4.54 -0.70 -7.22
CA ALA A 57 -4.51 -0.88 -8.66
C ALA A 57 -4.87 0.42 -9.37
N VAL A 58 -4.13 0.74 -10.43
CA VAL A 58 -4.37 1.92 -11.26
C VAL A 58 -5.02 1.53 -12.59
N THR A 59 -4.71 0.33 -13.09
CA THR A 59 -5.34 -0.30 -14.26
C THR A 59 -5.46 -1.82 -14.05
N ASP A 60 -6.01 -2.54 -15.03
CA ASP A 60 -6.12 -4.01 -15.00
C ASP A 60 -4.77 -4.74 -15.05
N LYS A 61 -3.68 -4.03 -15.37
CA LYS A 61 -2.31 -4.60 -15.44
C LYS A 61 -1.33 -3.94 -14.50
N LEU A 62 -1.66 -2.75 -13.99
CA LEU A 62 -0.76 -1.94 -13.18
C LEU A 62 -1.26 -1.83 -11.73
N SER A 63 -0.38 -2.23 -10.81
CA SER A 63 -0.54 -2.01 -9.37
C SER A 63 0.60 -1.17 -8.84
N ILE A 64 0.31 -0.34 -7.86
CA ILE A 64 1.29 0.44 -7.12
C ILE A 64 1.26 -0.01 -5.68
N SER A 65 2.43 -0.26 -5.11
CA SER A 65 2.61 -0.53 -3.69
C SER A 65 3.45 0.58 -3.09
N VAL A 66 2.94 1.19 -2.03
CA VAL A 66 3.60 2.25 -1.29
C VAL A 66 3.91 1.69 0.08
N GLN A 67 5.19 1.65 0.42
CA GLN A 67 5.66 1.14 1.70
C GLN A 67 6.39 2.22 2.47
N THR A 68 6.11 2.34 3.76
CA THR A 68 6.93 3.15 4.67
C THR A 68 7.53 2.29 5.77
N SER A 69 8.70 2.73 6.26
CA SER A 69 9.36 2.19 7.44
C SER A 69 9.71 3.32 8.41
N LEU A 70 9.12 3.26 9.60
CA LEU A 70 9.33 4.18 10.70
C LEU A 70 10.37 3.64 11.67
N GLN A 71 11.27 4.50 12.12
CA GLN A 71 12.36 4.15 13.05
C GLN A 71 12.25 4.90 14.39
N THR A 72 11.10 5.53 14.65
CA THR A 72 10.84 6.31 15.87
C THR A 72 10.39 5.41 17.03
N ALA A 73 10.45 5.92 18.26
CA ALA A 73 10.04 5.14 19.45
C ALA A 73 8.53 4.82 19.47
N ASP A 74 7.71 5.70 18.89
CA ASP A 74 6.25 5.64 18.83
C ASP A 74 5.70 4.98 17.54
N ARG A 75 6.58 4.36 16.74
CA ARG A 75 6.24 3.82 15.41
C ARG A 75 5.00 2.91 15.36
N ALA A 76 4.73 2.19 16.45
CA ALA A 76 3.61 1.26 16.55
C ALA A 76 2.25 1.96 16.77
N ALA A 77 2.23 3.23 17.21
CA ALA A 77 1.00 3.96 17.49
C ALA A 77 0.19 4.28 16.22
N ASN A 78 0.88 4.59 15.12
CA ASN A 78 0.26 4.84 13.82
C ASN A 78 1.17 4.41 12.65
N PRO A 79 1.41 3.10 12.48
CA PRO A 79 2.39 2.60 11.53
C PRO A 79 2.00 2.82 10.07
N CYS A 80 0.70 2.96 9.77
CA CYS A 80 0.19 3.13 8.41
C CYS A 80 -0.23 4.55 8.05
N GLY A 81 -0.27 5.48 9.01
CA GLY A 81 -0.68 6.88 8.75
C GLY A 81 0.16 7.50 7.63
N PRO A 82 1.50 7.53 7.76
CA PRO A 82 2.38 8.06 6.72
C PRO A 82 2.26 7.31 5.39
N THR A 83 2.10 5.98 5.41
CA THR A 83 1.90 5.19 4.17
C THR A 83 0.62 5.59 3.44
N LYS A 84 -0.49 5.77 4.18
CA LYS A 84 -1.77 6.20 3.58
C LYS A 84 -1.65 7.60 2.98
N THR A 85 -1.02 8.54 3.67
CA THR A 85 -0.76 9.89 3.14
C THR A 85 0.10 9.83 1.87
N ALA A 86 1.19 9.06 1.87
CA ALA A 86 2.02 8.91 0.68
C ALA A 86 1.27 8.27 -0.50
N ALA A 87 0.47 7.23 -0.25
CA ALA A 87 -0.37 6.60 -1.26
C ALA A 87 -1.42 7.57 -1.84
N THR A 88 -2.03 8.41 -0.99
CA THR A 88 -2.93 9.49 -1.42
C THR A 88 -2.22 10.44 -2.38
N GLU A 89 -1.03 10.93 -2.03
CA GLU A 89 -0.30 11.89 -2.87
C GLU A 89 0.15 11.27 -4.19
N VAL A 90 0.64 10.02 -4.19
CA VAL A 90 0.95 9.29 -5.42
C VAL A 90 -0.27 9.22 -6.34
N LEU A 91 -1.43 8.84 -5.80
CA LEU A 91 -2.65 8.71 -6.60
C LEU A 91 -3.14 10.06 -7.13
N LYS A 92 -3.05 11.13 -6.33
CA LYS A 92 -3.36 12.50 -6.80
C LYS A 92 -2.43 12.94 -7.93
N THR A 93 -1.13 12.71 -7.81
CA THR A 93 -0.16 13.03 -8.88
C THR A 93 -0.48 12.29 -10.17
N LEU A 94 -0.80 11.00 -10.10
CA LEU A 94 -1.16 10.20 -11.28
C LEU A 94 -2.45 10.69 -11.94
N LYS A 95 -3.46 11.06 -11.13
CA LYS A 95 -4.70 11.64 -11.65
C LYS A 95 -4.48 12.97 -12.36
N ALA A 96 -3.57 13.81 -11.86
CA ALA A 96 -3.26 15.11 -12.45
C ALA A 96 -2.38 15.05 -13.71
N ALA A 97 -1.73 13.91 -13.95
CA ALA A 97 -0.92 13.68 -15.15
C ALA A 97 -1.75 13.22 -16.36
N ASN A 98 -3.03 12.91 -16.16
CA ASN A 98 -4.05 12.63 -17.18
C ASN A 98 -5.02 13.79 -17.32
#